data_AF-A0A3C1TCL8-F1
#
_entry.id   AF-A0A3C1TCL8-F1
#
_cell.length_a   1.000
_cell.length_b   1.000
_cell.length_c   1.000
_cell.angle_alpha   90.00
_cell.angle_beta   90.00
_cell.angle_gamma   90.00
#
_symmetry.space_group_name_H-M   'P 1'
#
loop_
_entity.id
_entity.type
_entity.pdbx_description
1 polymer ?
#
loop_
_entity_poly.entity_id
_entity_poly.type
_entity_poly.pdbx_seq_one_letter_code
_entity_poly.pdbx_strand_id
1 'polypeptide(L)'
;ADIIETNTFSGTTIAMADYHMEDLVYELNYESARLAREACDKYTAMNPDKPRFVAGSIGPTNRTASLSPDVNDPGYRAVTFDELVDAYYEQVQALADGGADLFLVETIFDTLNAKAALYAIDLFINQKPPAPQWGDNRYDRNKFPIINGLVWKYTNSPVGGRGAAPIMVSGTITDASGRTLSGQTTEAFLTSVSHMPLLSIGLNCALGADLMRPYVQTLANQAPFFTSAHPNAGLPNEMGEYDQSPDEMADIVEGFLKDNFINIIGGCCGTTPPHIKAIAEVAAKYGPRDLPENDHIQKLSGLEPLKITKETNFVNIGERCNVTGSKKFARLVRESKYDEAISVAREQVETGAQVLDINMDE
;
A
#
# COMPACT_ATOMS: atom_id res chain seq x y z
N ALA A 1 -8.55 -17.38 -12.52
CA ALA A 1 -8.58 -16.23 -11.61
C ALA A 1 -9.79 -15.36 -11.94
N ASP A 2 -10.35 -14.67 -10.96
CA ASP A 2 -11.42 -13.68 -11.14
C ASP A 2 -10.87 -12.27 -11.44
N ILE A 3 -9.72 -11.97 -10.84
CA ILE A 3 -8.91 -10.77 -11.06
C ILE A 3 -7.55 -11.24 -11.61
N ILE A 4 -6.99 -10.55 -12.60
CA ILE A 4 -5.61 -10.74 -13.04
C ILE A 4 -4.85 -9.43 -12.93
N GLU A 5 -3.59 -9.51 -12.52
CA GLU A 5 -2.69 -8.37 -12.47
C GLU A 5 -2.09 -8.10 -13.85
N THR A 6 -1.88 -6.82 -14.11
CA THR A 6 -1.04 -6.36 -15.22
C THR A 6 0.42 -6.65 -14.92
N ASN A 7 1.22 -6.90 -15.97
CA ASN A 7 2.65 -7.10 -15.84
C ASN A 7 3.37 -5.75 -15.73
N THR A 8 3.16 -5.04 -14.62
CA THR A 8 3.57 -3.62 -14.45
C THR A 8 4.21 -3.32 -13.10
N PHE A 9 4.61 -4.35 -12.36
CA PHE A 9 5.18 -4.21 -11.02
C PHE A 9 6.29 -3.15 -10.91
N SER A 10 7.19 -3.09 -11.90
CA SER A 10 8.28 -2.11 -11.97
C SER A 10 8.03 -0.95 -12.94
N GLY A 11 6.79 -0.78 -13.41
CA GLY A 11 6.41 0.18 -14.46
C GLY A 11 6.37 1.64 -14.02
N THR A 12 7.40 2.13 -13.32
CA THR A 12 7.56 3.54 -12.93
C THR A 12 8.86 4.10 -13.49
N THR A 13 8.93 5.41 -13.70
CA THR A 13 10.17 6.07 -14.17
C THR A 13 11.33 5.84 -13.21
N ILE A 14 11.07 5.80 -11.90
CA ILE A 14 12.08 5.54 -10.88
C ILE A 14 12.69 4.13 -11.01
N ALA A 15 11.86 3.09 -11.15
CA ALA A 15 12.36 1.72 -11.25
C ALA A 15 12.93 1.40 -12.64
N MET A 16 12.37 1.97 -13.70
CA MET A 16 12.83 1.75 -15.07
C MET A 16 14.14 2.51 -15.38
N ALA A 17 14.54 3.47 -14.55
CA ALA A 17 15.81 4.18 -14.67
C ALA A 17 17.04 3.25 -14.55
N ASP A 18 16.95 2.19 -13.76
CA ASP A 18 18.01 1.17 -13.66
C ASP A 18 18.26 0.45 -15.01
N TYR A 19 17.32 0.55 -15.93
CA TYR A 19 17.36 -0.06 -17.26
C TYR A 19 17.44 0.96 -18.41
N HIS A 20 17.47 2.27 -18.11
CA HIS A 20 17.41 3.37 -19.10
C HIS A 20 16.14 3.32 -19.98
N MET A 21 14.99 3.06 -19.36
CA MET A 21 13.70 2.87 -20.03
C MET A 21 12.61 3.80 -19.49
N GLU A 22 12.98 4.92 -18.87
CA GLU A 22 12.03 5.89 -18.29
C GLU A 22 11.02 6.37 -19.34
N ASP A 23 11.47 6.67 -20.56
CA ASP A 23 10.63 7.14 -21.68
C ASP A 23 9.61 6.10 -22.17
N LEU A 24 9.73 4.83 -21.76
CA LEU A 24 8.84 3.73 -22.16
C LEU A 24 7.76 3.43 -21.11
N VAL A 25 7.78 4.09 -19.95
CA VAL A 25 6.90 3.79 -18.82
C VAL A 25 5.43 3.85 -19.22
N TYR A 26 4.99 4.91 -19.90
CA TYR A 26 3.60 5.01 -20.35
C TYR A 26 3.21 3.84 -21.28
N GLU A 27 4.00 3.59 -22.32
CA GLU A 27 3.70 2.55 -23.33
C GLU A 27 3.65 1.15 -22.69
N LEU A 28 4.62 0.82 -21.83
CA LEU A 28 4.69 -0.49 -21.17
C LEU A 28 3.47 -0.75 -20.28
N ASN A 29 3.03 0.26 -19.52
CA ASN A 29 1.86 0.13 -18.66
C ASN A 29 0.56 0.04 -19.48
N TYR A 30 0.41 0.89 -20.50
CA TYR A 30 -0.75 0.90 -21.38
C TYR A 30 -0.93 -0.44 -22.09
N GLU A 31 0.12 -0.96 -22.73
CA GLU A 31 0.06 -2.21 -23.48
C GLU A 31 -0.19 -3.42 -22.56
N SER A 32 0.40 -3.40 -21.36
CA SER A 32 0.17 -4.44 -20.36
C SER A 32 -1.29 -4.49 -19.88
N ALA A 33 -1.89 -3.32 -19.59
CA ALA A 33 -3.30 -3.20 -19.25
C ALA A 33 -4.21 -3.60 -20.42
N ARG A 34 -3.90 -3.17 -21.64
CA ARG A 34 -4.67 -3.53 -22.84
C ARG A 34 -4.70 -5.04 -23.07
N LEU A 35 -3.55 -5.70 -22.98
CA LEU A 35 -3.43 -7.16 -23.15
C LEU A 35 -4.19 -7.92 -22.05
N ALA A 36 -4.08 -7.47 -20.79
CA ALA A 36 -4.85 -8.04 -19.68
C ALA A 36 -6.36 -7.86 -19.90
N ARG A 37 -6.80 -6.70 -20.39
CA ARG A 37 -8.21 -6.41 -20.72
C ARG A 37 -8.73 -7.33 -21.82
N GLU A 38 -7.97 -7.52 -22.89
CA GLU A 38 -8.33 -8.45 -23.97
C GLU A 38 -8.52 -9.88 -23.46
N ALA A 39 -7.62 -10.35 -22.58
CA ALA A 39 -7.77 -11.65 -21.93
C ALA A 39 -9.04 -11.71 -21.07
N CYS A 40 -9.27 -10.70 -20.22
CA CYS A 40 -10.45 -10.61 -19.38
C CYS A 40 -11.76 -10.59 -20.20
N ASP A 41 -11.82 -9.81 -21.29
CA ASP A 41 -12.98 -9.73 -22.18
C ASP A 41 -13.27 -11.07 -22.83
N LYS A 42 -12.23 -11.75 -23.35
CA LYS A 42 -12.36 -13.08 -23.94
C LYS A 42 -12.99 -14.08 -22.96
N TYR A 43 -12.45 -14.18 -21.74
CA TYR A 43 -12.96 -15.13 -20.74
C TYR A 43 -14.33 -14.72 -20.17
N THR A 44 -14.61 -13.43 -20.08
CA THR A 44 -15.94 -12.92 -19.70
C THR A 44 -16.98 -13.26 -20.77
N ALA A 45 -16.65 -13.12 -22.05
CA ALA A 45 -17.55 -13.51 -23.14
C ALA A 45 -17.85 -15.01 -23.15
N MET A 46 -16.91 -15.85 -22.71
CA MET A 46 -17.11 -17.30 -22.58
C MET A 46 -17.99 -17.68 -21.37
N ASN A 47 -18.02 -16.87 -20.32
CA ASN A 47 -18.86 -17.08 -19.13
C ASN A 47 -19.35 -15.74 -18.56
N PRO A 48 -20.43 -15.16 -19.11
CA PRO A 48 -20.92 -13.83 -18.73
C PRO A 48 -21.33 -13.70 -17.26
N ASP A 49 -21.76 -14.80 -16.62
CA ASP A 49 -22.14 -14.82 -15.20
C ASP A 49 -20.92 -14.68 -14.26
N LYS A 50 -19.71 -14.82 -14.80
CA LYS A 50 -18.46 -14.75 -14.04
C LYS A 50 -17.45 -13.82 -14.76
N PRO A 51 -17.64 -12.48 -14.70
CA PRO A 51 -16.75 -11.52 -15.35
C PRO A 51 -15.32 -11.58 -14.80
N ARG A 52 -14.36 -11.13 -15.60
CA ARG A 52 -12.93 -11.02 -15.26
C ARG A 52 -12.52 -9.57 -15.19
N PHE A 53 -11.70 -9.26 -14.20
CA PHE A 53 -11.26 -7.90 -13.89
C PHE A 53 -9.74 -7.77 -14.04
N VAL A 54 -9.31 -6.61 -14.50
CA VAL A 54 -7.90 -6.23 -14.61
C VAL A 54 -7.50 -5.38 -13.42
N ALA A 55 -6.48 -5.83 -12.68
CA ALA A 55 -5.81 -5.04 -11.65
C ALA A 55 -4.55 -4.37 -12.24
N GLY A 56 -4.52 -3.03 -12.22
CA GLY A 56 -3.32 -2.26 -12.48
C GLY A 56 -2.31 -2.46 -11.34
N SER A 57 -1.29 -3.27 -11.55
CA SER A 57 -0.25 -3.58 -10.56
C SER A 57 0.71 -2.40 -10.45
N ILE A 58 0.88 -1.90 -9.23
CA ILE A 58 1.73 -0.77 -8.89
C ILE A 58 2.66 -1.23 -7.77
N GLY A 59 3.92 -1.50 -8.11
CA GLY A 59 4.92 -1.90 -7.13
C GLY A 59 5.53 -0.73 -6.35
N PRO A 60 6.41 -1.02 -5.39
CA PRO A 60 6.93 -0.04 -4.43
C PRO A 60 8.10 0.83 -4.96
N THR A 61 8.51 0.65 -6.21
CA THR A 61 9.81 1.11 -6.79
C THR A 61 11.04 0.45 -6.16
N ASN A 62 12.24 0.85 -6.56
CA ASN A 62 13.52 0.43 -5.98
C ASN A 62 14.09 1.44 -4.95
N ARG A 63 13.38 2.53 -4.62
CA ARG A 63 13.83 3.56 -3.67
C ARG A 63 12.84 3.70 -2.50
N THR A 64 13.35 3.95 -1.30
CA THR A 64 12.55 4.19 -0.08
C THR A 64 12.51 5.66 0.27
N ALA A 65 11.32 6.20 0.57
CA ALA A 65 11.18 7.58 1.04
C ALA A 65 11.29 7.72 2.57
N SER A 66 11.01 6.67 3.35
CA SER A 66 11.09 6.71 4.81
C SER A 66 12.47 6.32 5.36
N LEU A 67 13.25 5.55 4.60
CA LEU A 67 14.57 5.04 4.99
C LEU A 67 15.69 5.70 4.19
N SER A 68 16.79 6.05 4.87
CA SER A 68 18.02 6.49 4.20
C SER A 68 18.76 5.27 3.63
N PRO A 69 19.26 5.33 2.37
CA PRO A 69 20.17 4.31 1.85
C PRO A 69 21.61 4.49 2.34
N ASP A 70 21.95 5.63 2.95
CA ASP A 70 23.28 5.87 3.54
C ASP A 70 23.20 5.77 5.07
N VAL A 71 23.84 4.73 5.62
CA VAL A 71 23.90 4.49 7.07
C VAL A 71 24.64 5.59 7.83
N ASN A 72 25.48 6.38 7.15
CA ASN A 72 26.24 7.47 7.76
C ASN A 72 25.47 8.80 7.72
N ASP A 73 24.42 8.89 6.89
CA ASP A 73 23.54 10.05 6.81
C ASP A 73 22.07 9.60 6.95
N PRO A 74 21.56 9.47 8.18
CA PRO A 74 20.18 9.04 8.42
C PRO A 74 19.13 10.05 7.93
N GLY A 75 19.53 11.30 7.63
CA GLY A 75 18.66 12.35 7.11
C GLY A 75 18.52 12.31 5.58
N TYR A 76 19.50 11.74 4.87
CA TYR A 76 19.48 11.63 3.42
C TYR A 76 18.31 10.77 2.90
N ARG A 77 17.75 11.13 1.75
CA ARG A 77 16.74 10.35 1.01
C ARG A 77 17.10 10.35 -0.48
N ALA A 78 17.06 9.18 -1.12
CA ALA A 78 17.34 9.04 -2.55
C ALA A 78 16.13 9.36 -3.46
N VAL A 79 14.98 9.62 -2.85
CA VAL A 79 13.75 10.02 -3.52
C VAL A 79 12.91 10.87 -2.59
N THR A 80 12.20 11.83 -3.15
CA THR A 80 11.23 12.68 -2.46
C THR A 80 9.80 12.16 -2.64
N PHE A 81 8.89 12.62 -1.80
CA PHE A 81 7.47 12.29 -1.93
C PHE A 81 6.90 12.76 -3.28
N ASP A 82 7.26 13.98 -3.71
CA ASP A 82 6.77 14.57 -4.95
C ASP A 82 7.29 13.81 -6.19
N GLU A 83 8.55 13.35 -6.20
CA GLU A 83 9.09 12.50 -7.27
C GLU A 83 8.37 11.15 -7.36
N LEU A 84 8.02 10.54 -6.22
CA LEU A 84 7.21 9.32 -6.20
C LEU A 84 5.81 9.57 -6.75
N VAL A 85 5.17 10.68 -6.37
CA VAL A 85 3.84 11.06 -6.87
C VAL A 85 3.87 11.24 -8.39
N ASP A 86 4.86 11.97 -8.92
CA ASP A 86 5.01 12.19 -10.38
C ASP A 86 5.16 10.83 -11.11
N ALA A 87 6.02 9.94 -10.61
CA ALA A 87 6.25 8.62 -11.21
C ALA A 87 5.01 7.70 -11.14
N TYR A 88 4.31 7.69 -10.00
CA TYR A 88 3.10 6.90 -9.84
C TYR A 88 1.93 7.45 -10.66
N TYR A 89 1.82 8.77 -10.81
CA TYR A 89 0.74 9.38 -11.57
C TYR A 89 0.81 8.96 -13.05
N GLU A 90 2.00 9.00 -13.66
CA GLU A 90 2.19 8.56 -15.04
C GLU A 90 1.80 7.09 -15.24
N GLN A 91 2.21 6.22 -14.31
CA GLN A 91 1.84 4.81 -14.31
C GLN A 91 0.32 4.62 -14.19
N VAL A 92 -0.32 5.28 -13.23
CA VAL A 92 -1.77 5.23 -12.99
C VAL A 92 -2.55 5.65 -14.22
N GLN A 93 -2.13 6.73 -14.88
CA GLN A 93 -2.73 7.22 -16.10
C GLN A 93 -2.65 6.17 -17.22
N ALA A 94 -1.46 5.62 -17.48
CA ALA A 94 -1.26 4.62 -18.53
C ALA A 94 -2.07 3.33 -18.28
N LEU A 95 -2.13 2.87 -17.03
CA LEU A 95 -2.93 1.70 -16.62
C LEU A 95 -4.43 1.94 -16.83
N ALA A 96 -4.93 3.14 -16.49
CA ALA A 96 -6.32 3.51 -16.70
C ALA A 96 -6.66 3.58 -18.19
N ASP A 97 -5.83 4.26 -18.98
CA ASP A 97 -6.01 4.41 -20.43
C ASP A 97 -5.97 3.03 -21.14
N GLY A 98 -5.16 2.10 -20.65
CA GLY A 98 -5.08 0.72 -21.15
C GLY A 98 -6.25 -0.18 -20.70
N GLY A 99 -7.13 0.30 -19.82
CA GLY A 99 -8.38 -0.39 -19.46
C GLY A 99 -8.31 -1.24 -18.19
N ALA A 100 -7.46 -0.88 -17.22
CA ALA A 100 -7.53 -1.43 -15.87
C ALA A 100 -8.91 -1.18 -15.23
N ASP A 101 -9.44 -2.17 -14.51
CA ASP A 101 -10.73 -2.05 -13.81
C ASP A 101 -10.55 -1.54 -12.36
N LEU A 102 -9.37 -1.75 -11.77
CA LEU A 102 -8.97 -1.34 -10.42
C LEU A 102 -7.46 -1.13 -10.34
N PHE A 103 -6.98 -0.47 -9.28
CA PHE A 103 -5.55 -0.35 -8.97
C PHE A 103 -5.15 -1.22 -7.78
N LEU A 104 -4.00 -1.85 -7.86
CA LEU A 104 -3.39 -2.63 -6.79
C LEU A 104 -2.02 -2.04 -6.45
N VAL A 105 -1.93 -1.33 -5.34
CA VAL A 105 -0.65 -0.89 -4.76
C VAL A 105 -0.14 -2.03 -3.90
N GLU A 106 0.88 -2.75 -4.36
CA GLU A 106 1.31 -4.03 -3.78
C GLU A 106 2.77 -4.08 -3.38
N THR A 107 3.11 -5.13 -2.64
CA THR A 107 4.45 -5.40 -2.11
C THR A 107 5.01 -4.21 -1.35
N ILE A 108 4.16 -3.53 -0.59
CA ILE A 108 4.53 -2.31 0.12
C ILE A 108 5.47 -2.68 1.26
N PHE A 109 6.75 -2.33 1.09
CA PHE A 109 7.76 -2.41 2.13
C PHE A 109 8.00 -1.05 2.83
N ASP A 110 7.64 0.06 2.18
CA ASP A 110 7.70 1.44 2.71
C ASP A 110 6.33 2.12 2.58
N THR A 111 5.69 2.39 3.71
CA THR A 111 4.36 2.99 3.76
C THR A 111 4.33 4.42 3.22
N LEU A 112 5.45 5.17 3.24
CA LEU A 112 5.47 6.51 2.66
C LEU A 112 5.37 6.47 1.13
N ASN A 113 5.98 5.46 0.48
CA ASN A 113 5.81 5.21 -0.94
C ASN A 113 4.36 4.86 -1.27
N ALA A 114 3.74 3.99 -0.47
CA ALA A 114 2.33 3.65 -0.67
C ALA A 114 1.42 4.88 -0.54
N LYS A 115 1.69 5.78 0.41
CA LYS A 115 0.95 7.04 0.52
C LYS A 115 1.15 7.94 -0.70
N ALA A 116 2.34 7.97 -1.30
CA ALA A 116 2.58 8.69 -2.55
C ALA A 116 1.78 8.08 -3.72
N ALA A 117 1.76 6.75 -3.84
CA ALA A 117 0.95 6.05 -4.85
C ALA A 117 -0.55 6.31 -4.67
N LEU A 118 -1.06 6.17 -3.44
CA LEU A 118 -2.45 6.46 -3.11
C LEU A 118 -2.84 7.91 -3.39
N TYR A 119 -1.94 8.86 -3.09
CA TYR A 119 -2.13 10.26 -3.42
C TYR A 119 -2.14 10.49 -4.94
N ALA A 120 -1.25 9.86 -5.70
CA ALA A 120 -1.26 9.93 -7.16
C ALA A 120 -2.57 9.38 -7.77
N ILE A 121 -3.08 8.27 -7.23
CA ILE A 121 -4.40 7.72 -7.61
C ILE A 121 -5.51 8.72 -7.31
N ASP A 122 -5.51 9.34 -6.11
CA ASP A 122 -6.51 10.34 -5.74
C ASP A 122 -6.48 11.57 -6.65
N LEU A 123 -5.28 12.08 -6.97
CA LEU A 123 -5.08 13.18 -7.91
C LEU A 123 -5.66 12.84 -9.29
N PHE A 124 -5.39 11.63 -9.78
CA PHE A 124 -5.88 11.16 -11.07
C PHE A 124 -7.41 11.05 -11.11
N ILE A 125 -8.01 10.41 -10.09
CA ILE A 125 -9.46 10.18 -10.01
C ILE A 125 -10.22 11.50 -9.84
N ASN A 126 -9.76 12.37 -8.93
CA ASN A 126 -10.51 13.57 -8.58
C ASN A 126 -10.23 14.76 -9.51
N GLN A 127 -9.21 14.67 -10.37
CA GLN A 127 -8.78 15.73 -11.30
C GLN A 127 -8.62 17.10 -10.61
N LYS A 128 -8.38 17.05 -9.31
CA LYS A 128 -8.24 18.19 -8.41
C LYS A 128 -7.01 17.88 -7.59
N PRO A 129 -5.86 18.50 -7.90
CA PRO A 129 -4.89 18.69 -6.85
C PRO A 129 -5.63 19.40 -5.70
N PRO A 130 -5.50 18.93 -4.45
CA PRO A 130 -6.07 19.66 -3.32
C PRO A 130 -5.61 21.12 -3.42
N ALA A 131 -6.50 22.05 -3.02
CA ALA A 131 -6.11 23.45 -2.94
C ALA A 131 -4.77 23.54 -2.19
N PRO A 132 -3.78 24.34 -2.66
CA PRO A 132 -2.48 24.42 -2.00
C PRO A 132 -2.71 24.78 -0.55
N GLN A 133 -2.66 23.77 0.32
CA GLN A 133 -2.66 24.02 1.74
C GLN A 133 -1.26 24.56 1.99
N TRP A 134 -1.17 25.73 2.62
CA TRP A 134 0.10 26.39 2.99
C TRP A 134 0.83 27.18 1.89
N GLY A 135 0.12 27.75 0.91
CA GLY A 135 0.71 28.73 -0.04
C GLY A 135 1.78 28.15 -0.98
N ASP A 136 1.80 26.82 -1.08
CA ASP A 136 2.79 26.08 -1.84
C ASP A 136 2.40 25.95 -3.32
N ASN A 137 3.12 26.67 -4.18
CA ASN A 137 2.96 26.64 -5.64
C ASN A 137 3.73 25.48 -6.31
N ARG A 138 4.22 24.47 -5.57
CA ARG A 138 4.97 23.33 -6.16
C ARG A 138 4.15 22.44 -7.10
N TYR A 139 2.82 22.39 -6.94
CA TYR A 139 1.95 21.61 -7.82
C TYR A 139 1.47 22.44 -9.01
N ASP A 140 2.23 22.41 -10.12
CA ASP A 140 1.81 22.97 -11.40
C ASP A 140 0.63 22.17 -11.96
N ARG A 141 -0.57 22.77 -11.95
CA ARG A 141 -1.78 22.17 -12.51
C ARG A 141 -1.67 21.87 -14.01
N ASN A 142 -0.71 22.46 -14.71
CA ASN A 142 -0.47 22.19 -16.12
C ASN A 142 0.32 20.89 -16.37
N LYS A 143 0.97 20.31 -15.34
CA LYS A 143 1.63 18.99 -15.46
C LYS A 143 0.64 17.83 -15.58
N PHE A 144 -0.56 17.96 -15.01
CA PHE A 144 -1.55 16.89 -14.91
C PHE A 144 -2.80 17.25 -15.72
N PRO A 145 -2.88 16.90 -17.02
CA PRO A 145 -4.01 17.27 -17.86
C PRO A 145 -5.32 16.67 -17.33
N ILE A 146 -6.39 17.48 -17.36
CA ILE A 146 -7.75 17.05 -16.98
C ILE A 146 -8.26 16.07 -18.05
N ILE A 147 -8.37 14.78 -17.71
CA ILE A 147 -8.92 13.75 -18.60
C ILE A 147 -10.44 13.75 -18.51
N ASN A 148 -11.11 14.48 -19.40
CA ASN A 148 -12.57 14.42 -19.50
C ASN A 148 -13.01 13.06 -20.07
N GLY A 149 -13.84 12.31 -19.31
CA GLY A 149 -14.62 11.19 -19.87
C GLY A 149 -14.24 9.77 -19.44
N LEU A 150 -13.36 9.59 -18.43
CA LEU A 150 -13.11 8.27 -17.87
C LEU A 150 -14.35 7.82 -17.06
N VAL A 151 -15.11 6.85 -17.60
CA VAL A 151 -16.22 6.20 -16.89
C VAL A 151 -15.73 4.84 -16.40
N TRP A 152 -15.44 4.73 -15.11
CA TRP A 152 -15.13 3.46 -14.48
C TRP A 152 -16.32 2.51 -14.67
N LYS A 153 -16.09 1.34 -15.28
CA LYS A 153 -17.17 0.38 -15.61
C LYS A 153 -17.94 -0.08 -14.37
N TYR A 154 -17.35 0.01 -13.18
CA TYR A 154 -17.90 -0.47 -11.92
C TYR A 154 -17.93 0.65 -10.86
N THR A 155 -18.82 1.66 -11.03
CA THR A 155 -18.95 2.82 -10.13
C THR A 155 -19.70 2.54 -8.82
N ASN A 156 -20.21 1.32 -8.62
CA ASN A 156 -20.99 0.92 -7.46
C ASN A 156 -20.16 0.01 -6.55
N SER A 157 -19.06 0.54 -6.00
CA SER A 157 -18.32 -0.17 -4.97
C SER A 157 -19.14 -0.24 -3.66
N PRO A 158 -19.30 -1.42 -3.04
CA PRO A 158 -20.06 -1.57 -1.79
C PRO A 158 -19.39 -0.87 -0.59
N VAL A 159 -18.12 -0.48 -0.69
CA VAL A 159 -17.37 0.29 0.33
C VAL A 159 -17.45 1.82 0.17
N GLY A 160 -18.31 2.31 -0.73
CA GLY A 160 -18.56 3.75 -0.92
C GLY A 160 -17.57 4.43 -1.88
N GLY A 161 -18.02 5.52 -2.51
CA GLY A 161 -17.30 6.25 -3.57
C GLY A 161 -18.03 6.15 -4.91
N ARG A 162 -19.01 7.02 -5.16
CA ARG A 162 -19.68 7.09 -6.48
C ARG A 162 -18.67 7.61 -7.52
N GLY A 163 -18.30 6.77 -8.48
CA GLY A 163 -17.54 7.18 -9.67
C GLY A 163 -16.00 7.12 -9.57
N ALA A 164 -15.44 6.53 -8.52
CA ALA A 164 -13.99 6.36 -8.34
C ALA A 164 -13.53 4.92 -8.65
N ALA A 165 -12.29 4.74 -9.11
CA ALA A 165 -11.67 3.43 -9.31
C ALA A 165 -11.56 2.67 -7.98
N PRO A 166 -11.86 1.36 -7.92
CA PRO A 166 -11.55 0.54 -6.75
C PRO A 166 -10.03 0.47 -6.51
N ILE A 167 -9.61 0.53 -5.26
CA ILE A 167 -8.19 0.49 -4.86
C ILE A 167 -7.95 -0.68 -3.91
N MET A 168 -7.04 -1.56 -4.28
CA MET A 168 -6.49 -2.59 -3.42
C MET A 168 -5.11 -2.16 -2.92
N VAL A 169 -4.84 -2.43 -1.64
CA VAL A 169 -3.54 -2.15 -1.01
C VAL A 169 -3.01 -3.45 -0.43
N SER A 170 -1.77 -3.81 -0.72
CA SER A 170 -1.12 -5.01 -0.20
C SER A 170 0.26 -4.70 0.37
N GLY A 171 0.41 -4.93 1.68
CA GLY A 171 1.68 -4.78 2.39
C GLY A 171 2.54 -6.04 2.36
N THR A 172 3.83 -5.89 2.60
CA THR A 172 4.74 -7.02 2.78
C THR A 172 5.38 -6.96 4.16
N ILE A 173 5.19 -8.03 4.93
CA ILE A 173 5.85 -8.26 6.20
C ILE A 173 7.14 -9.04 5.92
N THR A 174 8.29 -8.48 6.28
CA THR A 174 9.59 -8.99 5.82
C THR A 174 10.06 -10.21 6.59
N ASP A 175 9.65 -10.37 7.84
CA ASP A 175 10.06 -11.48 8.70
C ASP A 175 9.05 -11.75 9.83
N ALA A 176 9.40 -12.69 10.71
CA ALA A 176 8.58 -13.11 11.85
C ALA A 176 8.36 -12.01 12.91
N SER A 177 9.03 -10.85 12.83
CA SER A 177 8.76 -9.71 13.72
C SER A 177 7.41 -9.06 13.47
N GLY A 178 6.79 -9.33 12.31
CA GLY A 178 5.48 -8.75 11.96
C GLY A 178 5.55 -7.32 11.48
N ARG A 179 6.71 -6.90 10.95
CA ARG A 179 6.95 -5.54 10.48
C ARG A 179 7.22 -5.47 8.98
N THR A 180 6.87 -4.33 8.39
CA THR A 180 7.36 -3.93 7.07
C THR A 180 8.87 -3.63 7.14
N LEU A 181 9.52 -3.46 5.99
CA LEU A 181 10.92 -3.03 5.93
C LEU A 181 11.14 -1.68 6.63
N SER A 182 10.18 -0.76 6.53
CA SER A 182 10.19 0.52 7.25
C SER A 182 9.93 0.39 8.76
N GLY A 183 9.81 -0.83 9.29
CA GLY A 183 9.66 -1.13 10.72
C GLY A 183 8.23 -1.01 11.26
N GLN A 184 7.23 -0.85 10.39
CA GLN A 184 5.85 -0.60 10.80
C GLN A 184 5.09 -1.91 11.06
N THR A 185 4.33 -2.00 12.16
CA THR A 185 3.47 -3.16 12.42
C THR A 185 2.26 -3.20 11.49
N THR A 186 1.62 -4.37 11.34
CA THR A 186 0.44 -4.55 10.49
C THR A 186 -0.71 -3.58 10.84
N GLU A 187 -0.94 -3.33 12.13
CA GLU A 187 -1.99 -2.42 12.60
C GLU A 187 -1.66 -0.94 12.32
N ALA A 188 -0.39 -0.56 12.49
CA ALA A 188 0.10 0.77 12.16
C ALA A 188 0.02 1.02 10.64
N PHE A 189 0.36 0.02 9.82
CA PHE A 189 0.20 0.06 8.37
C PHE A 189 -1.27 0.27 7.98
N LEU A 190 -2.19 -0.54 8.50
CA LEU A 190 -3.63 -0.39 8.30
C LEU A 190 -4.08 1.04 8.62
N THR A 191 -3.72 1.55 9.81
CA THR A 191 -4.07 2.91 10.23
C THR A 191 -3.55 3.97 9.25
N SER A 192 -2.33 3.79 8.75
CA SER A 192 -1.65 4.76 7.87
C SER A 192 -2.29 4.88 6.48
N VAL A 193 -2.90 3.80 5.97
CA VAL A 193 -3.52 3.77 4.63
C VAL A 193 -5.06 3.83 4.66
N SER A 194 -5.68 3.74 5.83
CA SER A 194 -7.16 3.75 6.00
C SER A 194 -7.84 5.10 5.69
N HIS A 195 -7.08 6.13 5.30
CA HIS A 195 -7.63 7.43 4.90
C HIS A 195 -8.29 7.40 3.51
N MET A 196 -8.01 6.36 2.70
CA MET A 196 -8.60 6.15 1.39
C MET A 196 -9.77 5.15 1.45
N PRO A 197 -10.79 5.27 0.56
CA PRO A 197 -11.87 4.31 0.44
C PRO A 197 -11.39 3.03 -0.28
N LEU A 198 -10.66 2.18 0.43
CA LEU A 198 -10.07 0.96 -0.13
C LEU A 198 -11.13 -0.10 -0.44
N LEU A 199 -11.03 -0.75 -1.60
CA LEU A 199 -11.74 -2.00 -1.88
C LEU A 199 -11.24 -3.08 -0.94
N SER A 200 -9.92 -3.27 -0.87
CA SER A 200 -9.32 -4.22 0.06
C SER A 200 -7.98 -3.76 0.61
N ILE A 201 -7.65 -4.29 1.78
CA ILE A 201 -6.30 -4.24 2.36
C ILE A 201 -5.80 -5.66 2.64
N GLY A 202 -4.56 -5.95 2.31
CA GLY A 202 -4.03 -7.29 2.43
C GLY A 202 -2.54 -7.37 2.60
N LEU A 203 -2.03 -8.59 2.47
CA LEU A 203 -0.61 -8.89 2.48
C LEU A 203 -0.22 -9.78 1.30
N ASN A 204 0.96 -9.55 0.75
CA ASN A 204 1.52 -10.37 -0.31
C ASN A 204 3.04 -10.54 -0.16
N CYS A 205 3.56 -11.58 -0.81
CA CYS A 205 4.99 -11.89 -0.87
C CYS A 205 5.65 -12.15 0.51
N ALA A 206 6.99 -12.25 0.51
CA ALA A 206 7.94 -12.54 1.59
C ALA A 206 7.70 -13.81 2.41
N LEU A 207 6.50 -13.98 2.94
CA LEU A 207 6.10 -15.09 3.78
C LEU A 207 5.27 -16.11 2.96
N GLY A 208 5.49 -17.40 3.25
CA GLY A 208 4.53 -18.43 2.89
C GLY A 208 3.22 -18.26 3.69
N ALA A 209 2.17 -18.96 3.26
CA ALA A 209 0.83 -18.80 3.84
C ALA A 209 0.81 -19.01 5.37
N ASP A 210 1.43 -20.05 5.92
CA ASP A 210 1.43 -20.30 7.37
C ASP A 210 1.97 -19.13 8.20
N LEU A 211 3.07 -18.54 7.77
CA LEU A 211 3.73 -17.43 8.46
C LEU A 211 2.97 -16.11 8.31
N MET A 212 2.23 -15.94 7.22
CA MET A 212 1.43 -14.74 6.95
C MET A 212 0.13 -14.70 7.78
N ARG A 213 -0.37 -15.87 8.21
CA ARG A 213 -1.66 -16.04 8.89
C ARG A 213 -1.93 -15.09 10.06
N PRO A 214 -1.07 -14.91 11.08
CA PRO A 214 -1.36 -14.01 12.21
C PRO A 214 -1.55 -12.54 11.79
N TYR A 215 -0.87 -12.11 10.72
CA TYR A 215 -0.95 -10.74 10.23
C TYR A 215 -2.22 -10.52 9.40
N VAL A 216 -2.63 -11.51 8.59
CA VAL A 216 -3.93 -11.49 7.91
C VAL A 216 -5.08 -11.51 8.92
N GLN A 217 -4.96 -12.29 10.00
CA GLN A 217 -5.93 -12.27 11.09
C GLN A 217 -6.05 -10.88 11.74
N THR A 218 -4.94 -10.18 11.91
CA THR A 218 -4.94 -8.80 12.43
C THR A 218 -5.72 -7.86 11.50
N LEU A 219 -5.49 -7.96 10.18
CA LEU A 219 -6.27 -7.19 9.19
C LEU A 219 -7.75 -7.59 9.19
N ALA A 220 -8.06 -8.89 9.24
CA ALA A 220 -9.42 -9.40 9.29
C ALA A 220 -10.20 -8.82 10.48
N ASN A 221 -9.58 -8.77 11.65
CA ASN A 221 -10.26 -8.29 12.86
C ASN A 221 -10.48 -6.77 12.87
N GLN A 222 -9.66 -5.99 12.15
CA GLN A 222 -9.59 -4.54 12.34
C GLN A 222 -9.95 -3.71 11.10
N ALA A 223 -9.81 -4.27 9.89
CA ALA A 223 -10.02 -3.52 8.67
C ALA A 223 -11.53 -3.36 8.38
N PRO A 224 -12.03 -2.13 8.21
CA PRO A 224 -13.41 -1.87 7.75
C PRO A 224 -13.56 -2.08 6.23
N PHE A 225 -12.55 -2.68 5.58
CA PHE A 225 -12.49 -2.98 4.15
C PHE A 225 -12.41 -4.49 3.95
N PHE A 226 -12.61 -4.96 2.72
CA PHE A 226 -12.33 -6.36 2.41
C PHE A 226 -10.85 -6.68 2.67
N THR A 227 -10.56 -7.93 3.00
CA THR A 227 -9.18 -8.39 3.20
C THR A 227 -8.70 -9.25 2.05
N SER A 228 -7.44 -9.06 1.66
CA SER A 228 -6.78 -9.88 0.64
C SER A 228 -5.52 -10.56 1.16
N ALA A 229 -5.16 -11.71 0.58
CA ALA A 229 -3.88 -12.35 0.82
C ALA A 229 -3.34 -13.02 -0.46
N HIS A 230 -2.09 -12.76 -0.81
CA HIS A 230 -1.41 -13.40 -1.94
C HIS A 230 -0.06 -13.99 -1.47
N PRO A 231 -0.08 -15.14 -0.76
CA PRO A 231 1.14 -15.75 -0.24
C PRO A 231 2.02 -16.34 -1.36
N ASN A 232 3.30 -16.52 -1.06
CA ASN A 232 4.21 -17.30 -1.89
C ASN A 232 3.87 -18.80 -1.80
N ALA A 233 4.31 -19.58 -2.80
CA ALA A 233 4.29 -21.05 -2.76
C ALA A 233 5.39 -21.58 -1.82
N GLY A 234 5.26 -21.29 -0.53
CA GLY A 234 6.27 -21.56 0.49
C GLY A 234 7.40 -20.52 0.52
N LEU A 235 8.47 -20.83 1.23
CA LEU A 235 9.72 -20.06 1.20
C LEU A 235 10.60 -20.58 0.06
N PRO A 236 11.40 -19.71 -0.60
CA PRO A 236 12.33 -20.16 -1.62
C PRO A 236 13.39 -21.08 -1.01
N ASN A 237 13.75 -22.14 -1.74
CA ASN A 237 14.82 -23.06 -1.36
C ASN A 237 16.21 -22.43 -1.63
N GLU A 238 17.29 -23.16 -1.34
CA GLU A 238 18.67 -22.68 -1.51
C GLU A 238 19.01 -22.28 -2.96
N MET A 239 18.26 -22.80 -3.94
CA MET A 239 18.39 -22.46 -5.36
C MET A 239 17.46 -21.31 -5.80
N GLY A 240 16.65 -20.76 -4.89
CA GLY A 240 15.67 -19.72 -5.17
C GLY A 240 14.37 -20.23 -5.78
N GLU A 241 14.15 -21.55 -5.80
CA GLU A 241 12.94 -22.18 -6.35
C GLU A 241 11.87 -22.37 -5.27
N TYR A 242 10.62 -22.56 -5.68
CA TYR A 242 9.48 -22.76 -4.78
C TYR A 242 8.94 -24.18 -4.95
N ASP A 243 9.09 -24.99 -3.90
CA ASP A 243 8.81 -26.42 -3.95
C ASP A 243 7.38 -26.78 -3.49
N GLN A 244 6.65 -25.84 -2.89
CA GLN A 244 5.30 -26.10 -2.41
C GLN A 244 4.37 -26.42 -3.58
N SER A 245 3.64 -27.52 -3.46
CA SER A 245 2.69 -27.97 -4.48
C SER A 245 1.34 -27.24 -4.40
N PRO A 246 0.52 -27.31 -5.47
CA PRO A 246 -0.84 -26.76 -5.46
C PRO A 246 -1.72 -27.26 -4.31
N ASP A 247 -1.65 -28.55 -3.99
CA ASP A 247 -2.48 -29.17 -2.95
C ASP A 247 -2.04 -28.71 -1.55
N GLU A 248 -0.73 -28.68 -1.28
CA GLU A 248 -0.18 -28.18 -0.01
C GLU A 248 -0.53 -26.71 0.22
N MET A 249 -0.41 -25.88 -0.82
CA MET A 249 -0.77 -24.46 -0.73
C MET A 249 -2.28 -24.30 -0.47
N ALA A 250 -3.12 -25.07 -1.15
CA ALA A 250 -4.57 -25.01 -1.00
C ALA A 250 -5.03 -25.46 0.39
N ASP A 251 -4.39 -26.47 0.98
CA ASP A 251 -4.67 -26.94 2.34
C ASP A 251 -4.40 -25.85 3.39
N ILE A 252 -3.29 -25.13 3.26
CA ILE A 252 -2.96 -24.02 4.17
C ILE A 252 -3.93 -22.84 3.96
N VAL A 253 -4.19 -22.48 2.70
CA VAL A 253 -5.15 -21.42 2.35
C VAL A 253 -6.56 -21.74 2.86
N GLU A 254 -6.97 -23.02 2.89
CA GLU A 254 -8.24 -23.44 3.45
C GLU A 254 -8.40 -23.02 4.92
N GLY A 255 -7.31 -22.99 5.69
CA GLY A 255 -7.33 -22.48 7.07
C GLY A 255 -7.81 -21.03 7.16
N PHE A 256 -7.31 -20.15 6.28
CA PHE A 256 -7.74 -18.75 6.23
C PHE A 256 -9.23 -18.60 5.91
N LEU A 257 -9.74 -19.47 5.02
CA LEU A 257 -11.12 -19.47 4.59
C LEU A 257 -12.05 -20.01 5.70
N LYS A 258 -11.67 -21.10 6.36
CA LYS A 258 -12.39 -21.68 7.51
C LYS A 258 -12.53 -20.69 8.66
N ASP A 259 -11.47 -19.94 8.93
CA ASP A 259 -11.44 -18.95 10.00
C ASP A 259 -12.00 -17.58 9.59
N ASN A 260 -12.53 -17.48 8.36
CA ASN A 260 -13.20 -16.30 7.82
C ASN A 260 -12.31 -15.05 7.78
N PHE A 261 -11.04 -15.18 7.38
CA PHE A 261 -10.06 -14.08 7.40
C PHE A 261 -9.95 -13.28 6.10
N ILE A 262 -10.45 -13.79 4.98
CA ILE A 262 -10.16 -13.26 3.65
C ILE A 262 -11.41 -13.13 2.78
N ASN A 263 -11.39 -12.13 1.90
CA ASN A 263 -12.39 -11.88 0.87
C ASN A 263 -11.81 -12.12 -0.54
N ILE A 264 -10.52 -11.84 -0.72
CA ILE A 264 -9.79 -12.03 -1.98
C ILE A 264 -8.55 -12.88 -1.67
N ILE A 265 -8.30 -13.90 -2.48
CA ILE A 265 -7.18 -14.82 -2.31
C ILE A 265 -6.51 -15.07 -3.65
N GLY A 266 -5.18 -15.13 -3.62
CA GLY A 266 -4.36 -15.30 -4.81
C GLY A 266 -3.03 -15.93 -4.46
N GLY A 267 -2.04 -15.67 -5.30
CA GLY A 267 -0.70 -16.20 -5.15
C GLY A 267 0.34 -15.18 -5.60
N CYS A 268 1.53 -15.21 -5.00
CA CYS A 268 2.65 -14.38 -5.38
C CYS A 268 3.79 -15.26 -5.95
N CYS A 269 5.02 -15.11 -5.48
CA CYS A 269 6.18 -15.82 -6.02
C CYS A 269 6.03 -17.35 -5.87
N GLY A 270 6.43 -18.08 -6.92
CA GLY A 270 6.33 -19.54 -7.01
C GLY A 270 4.97 -20.09 -7.41
N THR A 271 3.91 -19.27 -7.35
CA THR A 271 2.56 -19.74 -7.67
C THR A 271 2.35 -19.85 -9.18
N THR A 272 1.54 -20.83 -9.59
CA THR A 272 1.31 -21.17 -11.00
C THR A 272 -0.19 -21.38 -11.28
N PRO A 273 -0.64 -21.47 -12.55
CA PRO A 273 -2.06 -21.70 -12.83
C PRO A 273 -2.68 -22.93 -12.12
N PRO A 274 -1.97 -24.07 -11.96
CA PRO A 274 -2.39 -25.15 -11.06
C PRO A 274 -2.66 -24.72 -9.62
N HIS A 275 -1.80 -23.90 -9.01
CA HIS A 275 -2.02 -23.36 -7.66
C HIS A 275 -3.29 -22.52 -7.61
N ILE A 276 -3.45 -21.59 -8.55
CA ILE A 276 -4.63 -20.72 -8.63
C ILE A 276 -5.91 -21.55 -8.81
N LYS A 277 -5.85 -22.65 -9.57
CA LYS A 277 -6.98 -23.57 -9.71
C LYS A 277 -7.33 -24.25 -8.39
N ALA A 278 -6.34 -24.81 -7.68
CA ALA A 278 -6.54 -25.48 -6.40
C ALA A 278 -7.11 -24.50 -5.34
N ILE A 279 -6.56 -23.29 -5.26
CA ILE A 279 -7.07 -22.21 -4.40
C ILE A 279 -8.53 -21.88 -4.74
N ALA A 280 -8.88 -21.73 -6.02
CA ALA A 280 -10.24 -21.40 -6.43
C ALA A 280 -11.25 -22.51 -6.10
N GLU A 281 -10.85 -23.78 -6.23
CA GLU A 281 -11.70 -24.93 -5.90
C GLU A 281 -11.98 -25.03 -4.39
N VAL A 282 -10.99 -24.70 -3.54
CA VAL A 282 -11.18 -24.64 -2.09
C VAL A 282 -11.98 -23.41 -1.68
N ALA A 283 -11.66 -22.22 -2.23
CA ALA A 283 -12.35 -20.97 -1.92
C ALA A 283 -13.86 -21.01 -2.22
N ALA A 284 -14.27 -21.72 -3.28
CA ALA A 284 -15.68 -21.89 -3.66
C ALA A 284 -16.56 -22.57 -2.59
N LYS A 285 -15.96 -23.23 -1.59
CA LYS A 285 -16.68 -23.90 -0.49
C LYS A 285 -17.07 -22.94 0.66
N TYR A 286 -16.49 -21.74 0.70
CA TYR A 286 -16.62 -20.81 1.81
C TYR A 286 -17.23 -19.48 1.38
N GLY A 287 -17.89 -18.80 2.31
CA GLY A 287 -18.37 -17.44 2.12
C GLY A 287 -17.24 -16.41 2.32
N PRO A 288 -17.41 -15.17 1.82
CA PRO A 288 -16.47 -14.10 2.09
C PRO A 288 -16.56 -13.63 3.54
N ARG A 289 -15.44 -13.11 4.07
CA ARG A 289 -15.38 -12.47 5.38
C ARG A 289 -16.37 -11.32 5.56
N ASP A 290 -17.02 -11.28 6.73
CA ASP A 290 -17.84 -10.16 7.17
C ASP A 290 -17.00 -8.94 7.56
N LEU A 291 -17.43 -7.76 7.15
CA LEU A 291 -16.76 -6.50 7.48
C LEU A 291 -17.10 -6.08 8.92
N PRO A 292 -16.11 -5.79 9.78
CA PRO A 292 -16.36 -5.24 11.10
C PRO A 292 -16.94 -3.84 10.98
N GLU A 293 -17.74 -3.46 11.98
CA GLU A 293 -18.23 -2.09 12.09
C GLU A 293 -17.06 -1.12 12.32
N ASN A 294 -17.08 0.03 11.63
CA ASN A 294 -16.09 1.06 11.86
C ASN A 294 -16.32 1.71 13.23
N ASP A 295 -15.35 1.57 14.13
CA ASP A 295 -15.41 2.06 15.51
C ASP A 295 -15.37 3.60 15.62
N HIS A 296 -15.08 4.32 14.52
CA HIS A 296 -14.99 5.78 14.44
C HIS A 296 -14.10 6.43 15.51
N ILE A 297 -13.20 5.67 16.13
CA ILE A 297 -12.24 6.19 17.12
C ILE A 297 -11.09 6.90 16.40
N GLN A 298 -10.45 7.83 17.08
CA GLN A 298 -9.25 8.46 16.56
C GLN A 298 -8.08 7.47 16.61
N LYS A 299 -7.47 7.23 15.45
CA LYS A 299 -6.31 6.35 15.27
C LYS A 299 -5.15 7.16 14.70
N LEU A 300 -4.01 7.10 15.37
CA LEU A 300 -2.74 7.68 14.92
C LEU A 300 -1.73 6.56 14.69
N SER A 301 -0.67 6.83 13.95
CA SER A 301 0.38 5.86 13.69
C SER A 301 1.75 6.50 13.57
N GLY A 302 2.72 5.92 14.27
CA GLY A 302 4.13 5.96 13.88
C GLY A 302 4.50 4.60 13.27
N LEU A 303 5.56 3.96 13.80
CA LEU A 303 5.83 2.53 13.56
C LEU A 303 4.84 1.61 14.28
N GLU A 304 4.24 2.13 15.35
CA GLU A 304 3.19 1.49 16.14
C GLU A 304 1.89 2.31 16.08
N PRO A 305 0.73 1.66 16.26
CA PRO A 305 -0.55 2.35 16.32
C PRO A 305 -0.76 3.01 17.69
N LEU A 306 -1.44 4.14 17.69
CA LEU A 306 -2.01 4.78 18.88
C LEU A 306 -3.52 4.95 18.68
N LYS A 307 -4.31 4.09 19.34
CA LYS A 307 -5.77 4.18 19.37
C LYS A 307 -6.21 5.01 20.56
N ILE A 308 -7.03 6.03 20.31
CA ILE A 308 -7.60 6.90 21.36
C ILE A 308 -9.07 6.50 21.55
N THR A 309 -9.31 5.71 22.59
CA THR A 309 -10.63 5.19 22.97
C THR A 309 -11.23 5.94 24.17
N LYS A 310 -12.46 5.61 24.56
CA LYS A 310 -13.12 6.20 25.74
C LYS A 310 -12.42 5.84 27.06
N GLU A 311 -11.68 4.73 27.07
CA GLU A 311 -10.91 4.21 28.20
C GLU A 311 -9.47 4.75 28.21
N THR A 312 -9.05 5.43 27.14
CA THR A 312 -7.72 6.01 27.05
C THR A 312 -7.61 7.20 27.99
N ASN A 313 -6.58 7.20 28.86
CA ASN A 313 -6.26 8.34 29.71
C ASN A 313 -5.83 9.56 28.88
N PHE A 314 -5.49 10.66 29.54
CA PHE A 314 -4.99 11.85 28.86
C PHE A 314 -3.78 11.53 27.95
N VAL A 315 -3.90 11.89 26.66
CA VAL A 315 -2.84 11.69 25.66
C VAL A 315 -1.89 12.88 25.71
N ASN A 316 -0.65 12.65 26.17
CA ASN A 316 0.35 13.70 26.25
C ASN A 316 1.01 13.95 24.89
N ILE A 317 1.01 15.20 24.44
CA ILE A 317 1.74 15.68 23.27
C ILE A 317 2.99 16.42 23.75
N GLY A 318 4.17 15.93 23.38
CA GLY A 318 5.45 16.53 23.76
C GLY A 318 5.72 17.82 22.96
N GLU A 319 5.81 18.94 23.67
CA GLU A 319 5.97 20.29 23.10
C GLU A 319 7.43 20.76 22.90
N ARG A 320 8.42 20.03 23.43
CA ARG A 320 9.80 20.54 23.55
C ARG A 320 10.60 20.51 22.24
N CYS A 321 10.09 19.87 21.19
CA CYS A 321 10.67 19.89 19.83
C CYS A 321 10.15 21.10 19.05
N ASN A 322 10.27 22.28 19.65
CA ASN A 322 9.73 23.53 19.14
C ASN A 322 10.81 24.63 19.18
N VAL A 323 11.19 25.16 18.03
CA VAL A 323 12.26 26.18 17.90
C VAL A 323 11.90 27.48 18.64
N THR A 324 10.64 27.86 18.67
CA THR A 324 10.18 29.05 19.41
C THR A 324 10.06 28.78 20.92
N GLY A 325 9.61 27.57 21.30
CA GLY A 325 9.28 27.22 22.69
C GLY A 325 10.43 26.63 23.53
N SER A 326 11.48 26.09 22.90
CA SER A 326 12.52 25.33 23.59
C SER A 326 13.92 25.86 23.28
N LYS A 327 14.53 26.58 24.24
CA LYS A 327 15.89 27.15 24.09
C LYS A 327 16.95 26.10 23.71
N LYS A 328 16.85 24.89 24.27
CA LYS A 328 17.78 23.78 23.98
C LYS A 328 17.59 23.31 22.53
N PHE A 329 16.36 23.03 22.12
CA PHE A 329 16.06 22.54 20.78
C PHE A 329 16.41 23.59 19.72
N ALA A 330 16.03 24.85 19.92
CA ALA A 330 16.34 25.96 19.04
C ALA A 330 17.85 26.11 18.79
N ARG A 331 18.68 26.00 19.84
CA ARG A 331 20.14 26.04 19.71
C ARG A 331 20.66 24.87 18.88
N LEU A 332 20.19 23.65 19.17
CA LEU A 332 20.65 22.45 18.48
C LEU A 332 20.28 22.47 16.99
N VAL A 333 19.06 22.91 16.64
CA VAL A 333 18.61 23.05 15.25
C VAL A 333 19.42 24.11 14.49
N ARG A 334 19.62 25.31 15.08
CA ARG A 334 20.42 26.38 14.46
C ARG A 334 21.89 26.02 14.25
N GLU A 335 22.45 25.22 15.14
CA GLU A 335 23.81 24.69 15.04
C GLU A 335 23.89 23.42 14.17
N SER A 336 22.78 23.00 13.54
CA SER A 336 22.66 21.77 12.73
C SER A 336 23.06 20.49 13.46
N LYS A 337 22.91 20.46 14.79
CA LYS A 337 23.19 19.31 15.67
C LYS A 337 21.95 18.40 15.78
N TYR A 338 21.51 17.85 14.65
CA TYR A 338 20.27 17.08 14.58
C TYR A 338 20.29 15.79 15.42
N ASP A 339 21.42 15.10 15.51
CA ASP A 339 21.57 13.91 16.36
C ASP A 339 21.32 14.23 17.83
N GLU A 340 21.87 15.34 18.31
CA GLU A 340 21.60 15.84 19.66
C GLU A 340 20.15 16.33 19.81
N ALA A 341 19.57 16.94 18.77
CA ALA A 341 18.18 17.40 18.78
C ALA A 341 17.20 16.24 18.94
N ILE A 342 17.47 15.08 18.33
CA ILE A 342 16.67 13.85 18.47
C ILE A 342 16.60 13.39 19.95
N SER A 343 17.64 13.66 20.76
CA SER A 343 17.59 13.34 22.19
C SER A 343 16.45 14.06 22.92
N VAL A 344 16.06 15.26 22.48
CA VAL A 344 14.93 16.01 23.04
C VAL A 344 13.60 15.32 22.74
N ALA A 345 13.45 14.76 21.54
CA ALA A 345 12.30 13.95 21.17
C ALA A 345 12.24 12.66 22.02
N ARG A 346 13.36 11.93 22.11
CA ARG A 346 13.46 10.68 22.87
C ARG A 346 13.14 10.86 24.35
N GLU A 347 13.72 11.87 24.99
CA GLU A 347 13.49 12.16 26.42
C GLU A 347 12.00 12.41 26.70
N GLN A 348 11.28 13.07 25.78
CA GLN A 348 9.84 13.28 25.93
C GLN A 348 9.05 11.98 25.87
N VAL A 349 9.37 11.08 24.95
CA VAL A 349 8.74 9.75 24.86
C VAL A 349 9.05 8.92 26.11
N GLU A 350 10.31 8.89 26.54
CA GLU A 350 10.76 8.20 27.76
C GLU A 350 10.10 8.74 29.05
N THR A 351 9.66 10.01 29.04
CA THR A 351 8.95 10.64 30.16
C THR A 351 7.43 10.65 30.02
N GLY A 352 6.87 9.97 29.00
CA GLY A 352 5.44 9.68 28.88
C GLY A 352 4.68 10.44 27.79
N ALA A 353 5.37 11.14 26.88
CA ALA A 353 4.72 11.68 25.69
C ALA A 353 4.35 10.55 24.72
N GLN A 354 3.11 10.53 24.26
CA GLN A 354 2.59 9.53 23.31
C GLN A 354 2.63 10.05 21.87
N VAL A 355 2.63 11.38 21.70
CA VAL A 355 2.76 12.09 20.43
C VAL A 355 3.81 13.19 20.62
N LEU A 356 4.50 13.58 19.56
CA LEU A 356 5.45 14.69 19.55
C LEU A 356 4.92 15.80 18.64
N ASP A 357 4.90 17.02 19.16
CA ASP A 357 4.75 18.23 18.34
C ASP A 357 6.13 18.62 17.81
N ILE A 358 6.23 18.92 16.51
CA ILE A 358 7.47 19.32 15.85
C ILE A 358 7.23 20.68 15.20
N ASN A 359 7.90 21.71 15.69
CA ASN A 359 7.81 23.07 15.15
C ASN A 359 9.21 23.60 14.82
N MET A 360 9.38 24.00 13.55
CA MET A 360 10.62 24.53 12.99
C MET A 360 10.52 26.03 12.66
N ASP A 361 9.45 26.70 13.09
CA ASP A 361 9.22 28.12 12.86
C ASP A 361 10.10 28.97 13.80
N GLU A 362 10.68 30.04 13.25
CA GLU A 362 11.46 31.07 13.95
C GLU A 362 10.73 32.39 14.09
#